data_AF-A0A971VB20-F1
#
_entry.id   AF-A0A971VB20-F1
#
_cell.length_a   1.000
_cell.length_b   1.000
_cell.length_c   1.000
_cell.angle_alpha   90.00
_cell.angle_beta   90.00
_cell.angle_gamma   90.00
#
_symmetry.space_group_name_H-M   'P 1'
#
loop_
_entity.id
_entity.type
_entity.pdbx_description
1 polymer ?
#
loop_
_entity_poly.entity_id
_entity_poly.type
_entity_poly.pdbx_seq_one_letter_code
_entity_poly.pdbx_strand_id
1 'polypeptide(L)' 'MEIKQLIHKIETKREELNKIVLSNRFDFDDKRVQQLSKELDSLIFQYLEYINIKKEIVPA' A
#
# COMPACT_ATOMS: atom_id res chain seq x y z
N MET A 1 -10.77 10.86 -4.11
CA MET A 1 -10.61 9.44 -4.45
C MET A 1 -11.42 8.63 -3.45
N GLU A 2 -12.30 7.73 -3.88
CA GLU A 2 -13.10 6.92 -2.96
C GLU A 2 -12.20 5.92 -2.22
N ILE A 3 -12.40 5.73 -0.91
CA ILE A 3 -11.56 4.82 -0.10
C ILE A 3 -11.53 3.39 -0.65
N LYS A 4 -12.62 2.93 -1.28
CA LYS A 4 -12.66 1.63 -1.96
C LYS A 4 -11.62 1.52 -3.08
N GLN A 5 -11.41 2.60 -3.84
CA GLN A 5 -10.38 2.64 -4.87
C GLN A 5 -8.98 2.64 -4.27
N LEU A 6 -8.79 3.27 -3.11
CA LEU A 6 -7.51 3.27 -2.40
C LEU A 6 -7.18 1.86 -1.87
N ILE A 7 -8.14 1.20 -1.24
CA ILE A 7 -8.02 -0.20 -0.79
C ILE A 7 -7.68 -1.11 -1.97
N HIS A 8 -8.43 -0.99 -3.08
CA HIS A 8 -8.18 -1.79 -4.27
C HIS A 8 -6.77 -1.60 -4.81
N LYS A 9 -6.28 -0.35 -4.88
CA LYS A 9 -4.89 -0.08 -5.29
C LYS A 9 -3.86 -0.70 -4.35
N ILE A 10 -4.09 -0.65 -3.03
CA ILE A 10 -3.21 -1.28 -2.04
C ILE A 10 -3.17 -2.80 -2.28
N GLU A 11 -4.32 -3.44 -2.47
CA GLU A 11 -4.39 -4.88 -2.71
C GLU A 11 -3.70 -5.30 -4.01
N THR A 12 -3.96 -4.59 -5.11
CA THR A 12 -3.30 -4.85 -6.41
C THR A 12 -1.79 -4.74 -6.26
N LYS A 13 -1.30 -3.68 -5.62
CA LYS A 13 0.13 -3.42 -5.51
C LYS A 13 0.82 -4.38 -4.54
N ARG A 14 0.11 -4.85 -3.50
CA ARG A 14 0.57 -5.94 -2.63
C ARG A 14 0.74 -7.24 -3.42
N GLU A 15 -0.21 -7.54 -4.32
CA GLU A 15 -0.14 -8.73 -5.15
C GLU A 15 1.03 -8.66 -6.15
N GLU A 16 1.27 -7.50 -6.76
CA GLU A 16 2.44 -7.28 -7.62
C GLU A 16 3.76 -7.46 -6.87
N LEU A 17 3.89 -6.88 -5.67
CA LEU A 17 5.06 -7.05 -4.82
C LEU A 17 5.28 -8.53 -4.47
N ASN A 18 4.22 -9.24 -4.05
CA ASN A 18 4.30 -10.67 -3.76
C ASN A 18 4.77 -11.49 -4.96
N LYS A 19 4.25 -11.22 -6.16
CA LYS A 19 4.68 -11.92 -7.39
C LYS A 19 6.17 -11.71 -7.63
N ILE A 20 6.66 -10.49 -7.49
CA ILE A 20 8.08 -10.17 -7.75
C ILE A 20 8.98 -10.81 -6.69
N VAL A 21 8.61 -10.71 -5.41
CA VAL A 21 9.38 -11.33 -4.31
C VAL A 21 9.45 -12.85 -4.50
N LEU A 22 8.34 -13.51 -4.84
CA LEU A 22 8.30 -14.95 -5.10
C LEU A 22 9.12 -15.33 -6.35
N SER A 23 9.01 -14.56 -7.43
CA SER A 23 9.77 -14.81 -8.66
C SER A 23 11.27 -14.55 -8.51
N ASN A 24 11.67 -13.60 -7.66
CA ASN A 24 13.05 -13.21 -7.46
C ASN A 24 13.72 -13.90 -6.25
N ARG A 25 13.23 -15.07 -5.85
CA ARG A 25 13.77 -15.87 -4.74
C ARG A 25 13.90 -15.10 -3.41
N PHE A 26 12.94 -14.23 -3.12
CA PHE A 26 12.93 -13.39 -1.92
C PHE A 26 14.12 -12.45 -1.81
N ASP A 27 14.68 -12.02 -2.94
CA ASP A 27 15.67 -10.94 -2.95
C ASP A 27 14.98 -9.59 -2.67
N PHE A 28 15.05 -9.16 -1.41
CA PHE A 28 14.51 -7.90 -0.92
C PHE A 28 15.40 -6.69 -1.23
N ASP A 29 16.63 -6.91 -1.68
CA ASP A 29 17.55 -5.85 -2.12
C ASP A 29 17.33 -5.47 -3.58
N ASP A 30 16.53 -6.24 -4.31
CA ASP A 30 16.10 -5.90 -5.66
C ASP A 30 15.45 -4.51 -5.71
N LYS A 31 15.94 -3.69 -6.63
CA LYS A 31 15.49 -2.30 -6.77
C LYS A 31 13.99 -2.19 -7.04
N ARG A 32 13.39 -3.16 -7.74
CA ARG A 32 11.96 -3.17 -8.03
C ARG A 32 11.15 -3.53 -6.79
N VAL A 33 11.63 -4.49 -6.00
CA VAL A 33 11.03 -4.83 -4.69
C VAL A 33 11.05 -3.61 -3.77
N GLN A 34 12.19 -2.92 -3.65
CA GLN A 34 12.28 -1.72 -2.83
C GLN A 34 11.39 -0.58 -3.34
N GLN A 35 11.32 -0.36 -4.66
CA GLN A 35 10.47 0.67 -5.23
C GLN A 35 8.99 0.38 -4.96
N LEU A 36 8.53 -0.84 -5.22
CA LEU A 36 7.16 -1.25 -4.96
C LEU A 36 6.80 -1.19 -3.49
N SER A 37 7.73 -1.58 -2.60
CA SER A 37 7.55 -1.44 -1.15
C SER A 37 7.30 0.01 -0.76
N LYS A 38 8.14 0.95 -1.22
CA LYS A 38 7.98 2.38 -0.93
C LYS A 38 6.65 2.95 -1.44
N GLU A 39 6.21 2.51 -2.61
CA GLU A 39 4.93 2.94 -3.14
C GLU A 39 3.75 2.33 -2.37
N LEU A 40 3.87 1.09 -1.89
CA LEU A 40 2.87 0.45 -1.03
C LEU A 40 2.77 1.20 0.30
N ASP A 41 3.90 1.54 0.91
CA ASP A 41 3.96 2.32 2.14
C ASP A 41 3.24 3.66 1.97
N SER A 42 3.49 4.37 0.87
CA SER A 42 2.82 5.64 0.55
C SER A 42 1.29 5.50 0.45
N LEU A 43 0.81 4.43 -0.19
CA LEU A 43 -0.64 4.17 -0.28
C LEU A 43 -1.24 3.82 1.09
N ILE A 44 -0.52 3.07 1.92
CA ILE A 44 -0.94 2.75 3.29
C ILE A 44 -0.99 4.03 4.14
N PHE A 45 0.01 4.92 4.02
CA PHE A 45 0.00 6.21 4.70
C PHE A 45 -1.22 7.04 4.30
N GLN A 46 -1.54 7.15 3.01
CA GLN A 46 -2.74 7.84 2.55
C GLN A 46 -4.04 7.24 3.12
N TYR A 47 -4.08 5.91 3.27
CA TYR A 47 -5.23 5.22 3.86
C TYR A 47 -5.36 5.52 5.35
N LEU A 48 -4.24 5.51 6.08
CA LEU A 48 -4.20 5.84 7.50
C LEU A 48 -4.58 7.31 7.75
N GLU A 49 -4.08 8.24 6.94
CA GLU A 49 -4.46 9.66 7.01
C GLU A 49 -5.96 9.84 6.77
N TYR A 50 -6.52 9.17 5.77
CA TYR A 50 -7.97 9.22 5.53
C TYR A 50 -8.78 8.70 6.72
N ILE A 51 -8.36 7.59 7.34
CA ILE A 51 -9.03 7.06 8.54
C ILE A 51 -8.92 8.06 9.69
N ASN A 52 -7.73 8.63 9.89
CA ASN A 52 -7.48 9.55 10.99
C ASN A 52 -8.32 10.83 10.85
N ILE A 53 -8.38 11.39 9.64
CA ILE A 53 -9.23 12.56 9.31
C ILE A 53 -10.72 12.24 9.57
N LYS A 54 -11.20 11.05 9.17
CA LYS A 54 -12.59 10.65 9.45
C LYS A 54 -12.90 10.51 10.93
N LYS A 55 -11.92 10.11 11.74
CA LYS A 55 -12.07 9.94 13.19
C LYS A 55 -12.26 11.29 13.91
N GLU A 56 -11.73 12.37 13.37
CA GLU A 56 -11.93 13.72 13.92
C GLU A 56 -13.26 14.37 13.51
N ILE A 57 -13.89 13.90 12.42
CA ILE A 57 -15.13 14.49 11.88
C ILE A 57 -16.40 13.86 12.49
N VAL A 58 -16.29 12.69 13.13
CA VAL A 58 -17.40 12.03 13.83
C VAL A 58 -17.13 12.07 15.35
N PRO A 59 -17.73 13.01 16.11
CA PRO A 59 -17.60 13.00 17.56
C PRO A 59 -18.30 11.77 18.14
N ALA A 60 -17.73 11.26 19.22
CA ALA A 60 -18.19 10.08 19.97
C ALA A 60 -19.64 10.18 20.46
#